data_AF-A0A962IDB3-F1
#
_entry.id   AF-A0A962IDB3-F1
#
_cell.length_a   1.000
_cell.length_b   1.000
_cell.length_c   1.000
_cell.angle_alpha   90.00
_cell.angle_beta   90.00
_cell.angle_gamma   90.00
#
_symmetry.space_group_name_H-M   'P 1'
#
loop_
_entity.id
_entity.type
_entity.pdbx_description
1 polymer ?
#
loop_
_entity_poly.entity_id
_entity_poly.type
_entity_poly.pdbx_seq_one_letter_code
_entity_poly.pdbx_strand_id
1 'polypeptide(L)'
;LVKVLAPGFYARQDTKTPVRIGIIAIFANMGLNLVIVLPWFLSGASGAHAGLALATALAGFVNAGLLYLTLRREGMFDPRSGWSKHLLRIMAGCIVLALALALLMPTDAWWQSASALTRMAWLGLLIVVAVVSYFVTLRLTGLSWRQMLGRR
;
A
#
# COMPACT_ATOMS: atom_id res chain seq x y z
N LEU A 1 -3.98 6.62 3.63
CA LEU A 1 -4.10 7.82 2.76
C LEU A 1 -5.05 8.90 3.31
N VAL A 2 -6.20 8.54 3.90
CA VAL A 2 -7.21 9.51 4.40
C VAL A 2 -6.62 10.59 5.33
N LYS A 3 -5.71 10.22 6.25
CA LYS A 3 -5.05 11.18 7.17
C LYS A 3 -4.17 12.23 6.48
N VAL A 4 -3.71 11.98 5.25
CA VAL A 4 -2.87 12.91 4.49
C VAL A 4 -3.72 13.84 3.60
N LEU A 5 -4.84 13.33 3.09
CA LEU A 5 -5.73 14.08 2.17
C LEU A 5 -6.82 14.87 2.90
N ALA A 6 -7.33 14.37 4.03
CA ALA A 6 -8.40 15.02 4.79
C ALA A 6 -8.04 16.43 5.31
N PRO A 7 -6.80 16.72 5.80
CA PRO A 7 -6.43 18.07 6.20
C PRO A 7 -6.53 19.09 5.07
N GLY A 8 -6.39 18.68 3.80
CA GLY A 8 -6.54 19.55 2.63
C GLY A 8 -7.95 20.12 2.48
N PHE A 9 -8.98 19.33 2.82
CA PHE A 9 -10.37 19.77 2.84
C PHE A 9 -10.69 20.58 4.10
N TYR A 10 -10.20 20.13 5.27
CA TYR A 10 -10.44 20.82 6.55
C TYR A 10 -9.79 22.21 6.61
N ALA A 11 -8.61 22.38 6.02
CA ALA A 11 -7.95 23.69 5.92
C ALA A 11 -8.76 24.72 5.10
N ARG A 12 -9.70 24.25 4.28
CA ARG A 12 -10.59 25.09 3.44
C ARG A 12 -12.03 25.10 3.94
N GLN A 13 -12.27 24.68 5.18
CA GLN A 13 -13.60 24.58 5.80
C GLN A 13 -14.59 23.65 5.07
N ASP A 14 -14.13 22.79 4.16
CA ASP A 14 -14.97 21.76 3.56
C ASP A 14 -14.95 20.50 4.41
N THR A 15 -15.98 20.37 5.24
CA THR A 15 -16.19 19.18 6.09
C THR A 15 -17.14 18.17 5.45
N LYS A 16 -17.89 18.54 4.41
CA LYS A 16 -18.97 17.72 3.85
C LYS A 16 -18.45 16.73 2.81
N THR A 17 -17.51 17.17 1.98
CA THR A 17 -16.94 16.36 0.90
C THR A 17 -16.20 15.12 1.40
N PRO A 18 -15.33 15.20 2.44
CA PRO A 18 -14.67 14.02 2.99
C PRO A 18 -15.65 13.00 3.57
N VAL A 19 -16.72 13.47 4.21
CA VAL A 19 -17.74 12.60 4.82
C VAL A 19 -18.53 11.86 3.74
N ARG A 20 -18.97 12.55 2.68
CA ARG A 20 -19.67 11.91 1.55
C ARG A 20 -18.81 10.83 0.89
N ILE A 21 -17.53 11.11 0.65
CA ILE A 21 -16.59 10.15 0.08
C ILE A 21 -16.36 8.96 1.04
N GLY A 22 -16.26 9.22 2.34
CA GLY A 22 -16.17 8.17 3.37
C GLY A 22 -17.38 7.23 3.35
N ILE A 23 -18.58 7.77 3.20
CA ILE A 23 -19.82 6.97 3.08
C ILE A 23 -19.76 6.08 1.82
N ILE A 24 -19.38 6.65 0.67
CA ILE A 24 -19.23 5.88 -0.58
C ILE A 24 -18.21 4.75 -0.39
N ALA A 25 -17.09 5.01 0.30
CA ALA A 25 -16.09 4.00 0.58
C ALA A 25 -16.59 2.88 1.49
N ILE A 26 -17.45 3.19 2.48
CA ILE A 26 -18.09 2.17 3.33
C ILE A 26 -18.99 1.26 2.49
N PHE A 27 -19.83 1.84 1.64
CA PHE A 27 -20.69 1.06 0.74
C PHE A 27 -19.87 0.25 -0.27
N ALA A 28 -18.79 0.81 -0.81
CA ALA A 28 -17.86 0.09 -1.68
C ALA A 28 -17.21 -1.08 -0.93
N ASN A 29 -16.77 -0.89 0.33
CA ASN A 29 -16.24 -1.98 1.14
C ASN A 29 -17.26 -3.10 1.34
N MET A 30 -18.50 -2.74 1.65
CA MET A 30 -19.58 -3.71 1.82
C MET A 30 -19.81 -4.48 0.52
N GLY A 31 -19.94 -3.77 -0.61
CA GLY A 31 -20.13 -4.37 -1.93
C GLY A 31 -18.96 -5.27 -2.34
N LEU A 32 -17.72 -4.84 -2.13
CA LEU A 32 -16.54 -5.66 -2.40
C LEU A 32 -16.49 -6.90 -1.53
N ASN A 33 -16.87 -6.81 -0.25
CA ASN A 33 -16.97 -7.99 0.59
C ASN A 33 -18.00 -8.99 0.05
N LEU A 34 -19.18 -8.53 -0.39
CA LEU A 34 -20.16 -9.42 -1.02
C LEU A 34 -19.66 -10.02 -2.35
N VAL A 35 -18.96 -9.26 -3.18
CA VAL A 35 -18.49 -9.75 -4.49
C VAL A 35 -17.26 -10.65 -4.37
N ILE A 36 -16.40 -10.44 -3.37
CA ILE A 36 -15.12 -11.15 -3.24
C ILE A 36 -15.21 -12.26 -2.19
N VAL A 37 -15.74 -11.97 -1.01
CA VAL A 37 -15.76 -12.93 0.10
C VAL A 37 -16.84 -13.98 -0.10
N LEU A 38 -18.02 -13.61 -0.62
CA LEU A 38 -19.14 -14.54 -0.79
C LEU A 38 -18.81 -15.66 -1.80
N PRO A 39 -18.28 -15.38 -3.01
CA PRO A 39 -17.90 -16.43 -3.94
C PRO A 39 -16.72 -17.26 -3.43
N TRP A 40 -15.76 -16.63 -2.73
CA TRP A 40 -14.61 -17.33 -2.17
C TRP A 40 -15.02 -18.30 -1.06
N PHE A 41 -15.96 -17.88 -0.21
CA PHE A 41 -16.56 -18.72 0.83
C PHE A 41 -17.35 -19.88 0.21
N LEU A 42 -18.19 -19.61 -0.81
CA LEU A 42 -18.97 -20.62 -1.51
C LEU A 42 -18.11 -21.62 -2.30
N SER A 43 -16.91 -21.20 -2.75
CA SER A 43 -15.97 -22.07 -3.48
C SER A 43 -15.25 -23.10 -2.61
N GLY A 44 -15.45 -23.10 -1.28
CA GLY A 44 -14.80 -24.04 -0.36
C GLY A 44 -13.29 -23.83 -0.19
N ALA A 45 -12.73 -22.74 -0.72
CA ALA A 45 -11.31 -22.44 -0.61
C ALA A 45 -10.93 -22.10 0.84
N SER A 46 -9.92 -22.80 1.35
CA SER A 46 -9.30 -22.62 2.67
C SER A 46 -8.53 -21.29 2.75
N GLY A 47 -9.25 -20.17 2.69
CA GLY A 47 -8.66 -18.84 2.64
C GLY A 47 -9.64 -17.66 2.63
N ALA A 48 -10.90 -17.83 2.99
CA ALA A 48 -11.92 -16.77 2.92
C ALA A 48 -11.53 -15.46 3.66
N HIS A 49 -10.72 -15.55 4.73
CA HIS A 49 -10.17 -14.39 5.45
C HIS A 49 -9.21 -13.54 4.59
N ALA A 50 -8.52 -14.13 3.62
CA ALA A 50 -7.69 -13.39 2.66
C ALA A 50 -8.56 -12.51 1.75
N GLY A 51 -9.74 -12.98 1.38
CA GLY A 51 -10.75 -12.20 0.64
C GLY A 51 -11.21 -10.96 1.42
N LEU A 52 -11.41 -11.09 2.73
CA LEU A 52 -11.79 -9.98 3.62
C LEU A 52 -10.69 -8.90 3.68
N ALA A 53 -9.43 -9.34 3.79
CA ALA A 53 -8.28 -8.44 3.78
C ALA A 53 -8.15 -7.69 2.44
N LEU A 54 -8.36 -8.39 1.33
CA LEU A 54 -8.29 -7.83 -0.02
C LEU A 54 -9.43 -6.82 -0.27
N ALA A 55 -10.66 -7.13 0.15
CA ALA A 55 -11.80 -6.21 0.06
C ALA A 55 -11.55 -4.93 0.87
N THR A 56 -11.04 -5.06 2.10
CA THR A 56 -10.71 -3.92 2.96
C THR A 56 -9.61 -3.04 2.35
N ALA A 57 -8.57 -3.64 1.78
CA ALA A 57 -7.50 -2.91 1.09
C ALA A 57 -8.04 -2.13 -0.13
N LEU A 58 -8.83 -2.79 -0.98
CA LEU A 58 -9.44 -2.18 -2.15
C LEU A 58 -10.41 -1.05 -1.78
N ALA A 59 -11.21 -1.21 -0.73
CA ALA A 59 -12.06 -0.13 -0.23
C ALA A 59 -11.24 1.10 0.22
N GLY A 60 -10.09 0.86 0.85
CA GLY A 60 -9.12 1.91 1.16
C GLY A 60 -8.60 2.64 -0.07
N PHE A 61 -8.32 1.91 -1.15
CA PHE A 61 -7.93 2.50 -2.45
C PHE A 61 -9.07 3.31 -3.08
N VAL A 62 -10.30 2.82 -3.03
CA VAL A 62 -11.48 3.56 -3.51
C VAL A 62 -11.64 4.88 -2.75
N ASN A 63 -11.56 4.84 -1.42
CA ASN A 63 -11.64 6.03 -0.57
C ASN A 63 -10.57 7.07 -0.94
N ALA A 64 -9.32 6.62 -1.00
CA ALA A 64 -8.18 7.47 -1.32
C ALA A 64 -8.24 8.02 -2.75
N GLY A 65 -8.66 7.19 -3.71
CA GLY A 65 -8.81 7.54 -5.11
C GLY A 65 -9.90 8.58 -5.32
N LEU A 66 -11.06 8.42 -4.68
CA LEU A 66 -12.14 9.41 -4.73
C LEU A 66 -11.72 10.74 -4.11
N LEU A 67 -11.04 10.74 -2.95
CA LEU A 67 -10.47 11.95 -2.37
C LEU A 67 -9.52 12.64 -3.36
N TYR A 68 -8.57 11.90 -3.92
CA TYR A 68 -7.61 12.44 -4.89
C TYR A 68 -8.28 13.02 -6.14
N LEU A 69 -9.27 12.30 -6.71
CA LEU A 69 -10.00 12.76 -7.89
C LEU A 69 -10.79 14.03 -7.60
N THR A 70 -11.41 14.15 -6.43
CA THR A 70 -12.13 15.35 -6.03
C THR A 70 -11.18 16.54 -5.83
N LEU A 71 -10.04 16.35 -5.16
CA LEU A 71 -9.00 17.40 -5.07
C LEU A 71 -8.54 17.87 -6.46
N ARG A 72 -8.36 16.94 -7.39
CA ARG A 72 -7.91 17.26 -8.75
C ARG A 72 -8.99 17.98 -9.55
N ARG A 73 -10.25 17.56 -9.43
CA ARG A 73 -11.41 18.16 -10.11
C ARG A 73 -11.68 19.59 -9.62
N GLU A 74 -11.50 19.84 -8.34
CA GLU A 74 -11.67 21.17 -7.75
C GLU A 74 -10.43 22.07 -7.93
N GLY A 75 -9.44 21.63 -8.71
CA GLY A 75 -8.21 22.40 -8.96
C GLY A 75 -7.35 22.62 -7.71
N MET A 76 -7.64 21.90 -6.62
CA MET A 76 -6.96 22.06 -5.33
C MET A 76 -5.59 21.36 -5.29
N PHE A 77 -5.35 20.43 -6.21
CA PHE A 77 -4.09 19.71 -6.34
C PHE A 77 -3.64 19.65 -7.79
N ASP A 78 -2.54 20.36 -8.09
CA ASP A 78 -1.89 20.28 -9.38
C ASP A 78 -0.64 19.37 -9.28
N PRO A 79 -0.68 18.15 -9.84
CA PRO A 79 0.45 17.24 -9.76
C PRO A 79 1.64 17.82 -10.54
N ARG A 80 2.66 18.30 -9.81
CA ARG A 80 3.92 18.77 -10.40
C ARG A 80 4.51 17.76 -11.39
N SER A 81 5.09 18.23 -12.48
CA SER A 81 5.72 17.31 -13.46
C SER A 81 6.80 16.45 -12.77
N GLY A 82 6.80 15.14 -13.06
CA GLY A 82 7.75 14.18 -12.48
C GLY A 82 7.17 13.10 -11.55
N TRP A 83 5.89 13.19 -11.17
CA TRP A 83 5.23 12.15 -10.36
C TRP A 83 5.27 10.75 -10.99
N SER A 84 5.11 10.64 -12.31
CA SER A 84 5.18 9.35 -13.02
C SER A 84 6.55 8.69 -12.91
N LYS A 85 7.63 9.46 -13.08
CA LYS A 85 9.01 8.98 -12.88
C LYS A 85 9.22 8.56 -11.43
N HIS A 86 8.71 9.32 -10.46
CA HIS A 86 8.82 8.96 -9.05
C HIS A 86 8.08 7.64 -8.74
N LEU A 87 6.87 7.47 -9.27
CA LEU A 87 6.08 6.25 -9.10
C LEU A 87 6.78 5.02 -9.71
N LEU A 88 7.34 5.17 -10.92
CA LEU A 88 8.13 4.10 -11.56
C LEU A 88 9.36 3.69 -10.72
N ARG A 89 10.04 4.64 -10.08
CA ARG A 89 11.18 4.36 -9.19
C ARG A 89 10.75 3.58 -7.94
N ILE A 90 9.61 3.95 -7.33
CA ILE A 90 9.04 3.21 -6.19
C ILE A 90 8.66 1.80 -6.62
N MET A 91 7.97 1.66 -7.76
CA MET A 91 7.59 0.34 -8.30
C MET A 91 8.82 -0.54 -8.55
N ALA A 92 9.88 0.01 -9.14
CA ALA A 92 11.13 -0.72 -9.33
C ALA A 92 11.73 -1.18 -7.99
N GLY A 93 11.75 -0.31 -6.96
CA GLY A 93 12.17 -0.67 -5.61
C GLY A 93 11.36 -1.80 -5.00
N CYS A 94 10.03 -1.76 -5.15
CA CYS A 94 9.14 -2.81 -4.68
C CYS A 94 9.40 -4.16 -5.39
N ILE A 95 9.62 -4.14 -6.71
CA ILE A 95 9.92 -5.35 -7.48
C ILE A 95 11.24 -5.97 -7.05
N VAL A 96 12.31 -5.17 -6.92
CA VAL A 96 13.63 -5.66 -6.50
C VAL A 96 13.58 -6.24 -5.09
N LEU A 97 12.90 -5.57 -4.17
CA LEU A 97 12.68 -6.08 -2.81
C LEU A 97 11.90 -7.40 -2.83
N ALA A 98 10.81 -7.47 -3.59
CA ALA A 98 9.99 -8.68 -3.68
C ALA A 98 10.79 -9.86 -4.25
N LEU A 99 11.61 -9.63 -5.28
CA LEU A 99 12.52 -10.63 -5.83
C LEU A 99 13.58 -11.07 -4.82
N ALA A 100 14.22 -10.13 -4.12
CA ALA A 100 15.20 -10.44 -3.10
C ALA A 100 14.60 -11.33 -1.99
N LEU A 101 13.39 -11.00 -1.53
CA LEU A 101 12.69 -11.82 -0.56
C LEU A 101 12.32 -13.19 -1.14
N ALA A 102 11.80 -13.27 -2.36
CA ALA A 102 11.44 -14.53 -2.99
C ALA A 102 12.63 -15.49 -3.14
N LEU A 103 13.84 -14.96 -3.35
CA LEU A 103 15.07 -15.76 -3.45
C LEU A 103 15.62 -16.20 -2.09
N LEU A 104 15.40 -15.41 -1.03
CA LEU A 104 15.91 -15.68 0.31
C LEU A 104 14.89 -16.39 1.22
N MET A 105 13.62 -16.46 0.83
CA MET A 105 12.56 -17.02 1.67
C MET A 105 12.70 -18.54 1.78
N PRO A 106 12.88 -19.09 3.00
CA PRO A 106 12.89 -20.53 3.20
C PRO A 106 11.52 -21.16 2.90
N THR A 107 11.51 -22.47 2.65
CA THR A 107 10.27 -23.23 2.44
C THR A 107 9.38 -23.25 3.68
N ASP A 108 8.07 -23.44 3.48
CA ASP A 108 7.10 -23.49 4.59
C ASP A 108 7.43 -24.58 5.62
N ALA A 109 7.97 -25.72 5.16
CA ALA A 109 8.41 -26.82 6.02
C ALA A 109 9.57 -26.41 6.94
N TRP A 110 10.48 -25.56 6.46
CA TRP A 110 11.57 -25.02 7.27
C TRP A 110 11.03 -24.10 8.36
N TRP A 111 10.06 -23.24 8.03
CA TRP A 111 9.41 -22.37 9.01
C TRP A 111 8.69 -23.14 10.11
N GLN A 112 8.08 -24.29 9.80
CA GLN A 112 7.39 -25.09 10.81
C GLN A 112 8.33 -25.87 11.73
N SER A 113 9.53 -26.23 11.25
CA SER A 113 10.51 -27.02 12.00
C SER A 113 11.55 -26.18 12.76
N ALA A 114 11.82 -24.95 12.32
CA ALA A 114 12.79 -24.08 12.98
C ALA A 114 12.35 -23.69 14.40
N SER A 115 13.31 -23.53 15.32
CA SER A 115 13.05 -23.03 16.67
C SER A 115 12.64 -21.54 16.66
N ALA A 116 11.95 -21.08 17.70
CA ALA A 116 11.46 -19.70 17.76
C ALA A 116 12.57 -18.65 17.60
N LEU A 117 13.74 -18.86 18.22
CA LEU A 117 14.88 -17.95 18.10
C LEU A 117 15.40 -17.87 16.66
N THR A 118 15.51 -19.02 15.99
CA THR A 118 15.96 -19.08 14.60
C THR A 118 14.97 -18.41 13.66
N ARG A 119 13.66 -18.59 13.88
CA ARG A 119 12.62 -17.87 13.11
C ARG A 119 12.73 -16.36 13.28
N MET A 120 12.88 -15.89 14.51
CA MET A 120 13.04 -14.45 14.80
C MET A 120 14.28 -13.87 14.12
N ALA A 121 15.42 -14.58 14.19
CA ALA A 121 16.66 -14.15 13.55
C ALA A 121 16.51 -14.06 12.02
N TRP A 122 15.89 -15.06 11.38
CA TRP A 122 15.65 -15.05 9.94
C TRP A 122 14.65 -13.99 9.50
N LEU A 123 13.57 -13.78 10.25
CA LEU A 123 12.65 -12.67 9.99
C LEU A 123 13.35 -11.31 10.10
N GLY A 124 14.20 -11.14 11.11
CA GLY A 124 15.03 -9.93 11.26
C GLY A 124 15.95 -9.72 10.06
N LEU A 125 16.62 -10.77 9.60
CA LEU A 125 17.48 -10.72 8.42
C LEU A 125 16.70 -10.36 7.14
N LEU A 126 15.53 -10.98 6.92
CA LEU A 126 14.67 -10.67 5.78
C LEU A 126 14.20 -9.21 5.80
N ILE A 127 13.87 -8.66 6.97
CA ILE A 127 13.52 -7.24 7.12
C ILE A 127 14.71 -6.35 6.74
N VAL A 128 15.91 -6.66 7.21
CA VAL A 128 17.12 -5.89 6.88
C VAL A 128 17.41 -5.96 5.38
N VAL A 129 17.33 -7.14 4.76
CA VAL A 129 17.52 -7.31 3.31
C VAL A 129 16.47 -6.53 2.52
N ALA A 130 15.20 -6.58 2.94
CA ALA A 130 14.13 -5.81 2.33
C ALA A 130 14.43 -4.30 2.38
N VAL A 131 14.76 -3.78 3.56
CA VAL A 131 15.12 -2.37 3.74
C VAL A 131 16.30 -1.98 2.85
N VAL A 132 17.39 -2.74 2.90
CA VAL A 132 18.60 -2.46 2.11
C VAL A 132 18.31 -2.49 0.61
N SER A 133 17.64 -3.54 0.11
CA SER A 133 17.31 -3.68 -1.31
C SER A 133 16.45 -2.53 -1.84
N TYR A 134 15.46 -2.09 -1.07
CA TYR A 134 14.60 -0.97 -1.44
C TYR A 134 15.36 0.36 -1.51
N PHE A 135 16.12 0.70 -0.46
CA PHE A 135 16.87 1.96 -0.43
C PHE A 135 18.01 2.00 -1.46
N VAL A 136 18.68 0.87 -1.69
CA VAL A 136 19.71 0.75 -2.74
C VAL A 136 19.08 0.98 -4.12
N THR A 137 17.94 0.35 -4.42
CA THR A 137 17.25 0.51 -5.70
C THR A 137 16.79 1.96 -5.91
N LEU A 138 16.22 2.59 -4.89
CA LEU A 138 15.84 4.02 -4.97
C LEU A 138 17.05 4.93 -5.23
N ARG A 139 18.18 4.65 -4.57
CA ARG A 139 19.42 5.40 -4.77
C ARG A 139 19.96 5.24 -6.19
N LEU A 140 19.97 4.00 -6.72
CA LEU A 140 20.43 3.69 -8.08
C LEU A 140 19.53 4.31 -9.15
N THR A 141 18.22 4.34 -8.93
CA THR A 141 17.27 4.97 -9.84
C THR A 141 17.29 6.51 -9.80
N GLY A 142 18.20 7.10 -9.02
CA GLY A 142 18.49 8.54 -9.03
C GLY A 142 17.56 9.36 -8.14
N LEU A 143 16.98 8.78 -7.09
CA LEU A 143 16.41 9.55 -5.97
C LEU A 143 17.54 9.97 -5.04
N SER A 144 17.81 11.27 -4.99
CA SER A 144 18.84 11.80 -4.09
C SER A 144 18.35 11.79 -2.63
N TRP A 145 19.24 11.48 -1.68
CA TRP A 145 18.95 11.58 -0.23
C TRP A 145 18.40 12.95 0.19
N ARG A 146 18.78 14.01 -0.55
CA ARG A 146 18.31 15.38 -0.33
C ARG A 146 16.81 15.53 -0.63
N GLN A 147 16.33 14.90 -1.70
CA GLN A 147 14.89 14.85 -2.03
C GLN A 147 14.07 14.04 -1.02
N MET A 148 14.67 13.02 -0.39
CA MET A 148 14.01 12.22 0.65
C MET A 148 13.87 12.98 1.97
N LEU A 149 14.81 13.89 2.28
CA LEU A 149 14.82 14.70 3.50
C LEU A 149 14.15 16.08 3.33
N GLY A 150 13.52 16.34 2.18
CA GLY A 150 12.83 17.61 1.91
C GLY A 150 13.74 18.84 1.82
N ARG A 151 15.07 18.64 1.79
CA ARG A 151 16.05 19.73 1.62
C ARG A 151 16.33 19.89 0.13
N ARG A 152 15.81 20.97 -0.46
CA ARG A 152 16.24 21.43 -1.78
C ARG A 152 17.72 21.82 -1.73
#